data_AF-A0A7X8PCR3-F1
#
_entry.id   AF-A0A7X8PCR3-F1
#
_cell.length_a   1.000
_cell.length_b   1.000
_cell.length_c   1.000
_cell.angle_alpha   90.00
_cell.angle_beta   90.00
_cell.angle_gamma   90.00
#
_symmetry.space_group_name_H-M   'P 1'
#
loop_
_entity.id
_entity.type
_entity.pdbx_description
1 polymer ?
#
loop_
_entity_poly.entity_id
_entity_poly.type
_entity_poly.pdbx_seq_one_letter_code
_entity_poly.pdbx_strand_id
1 'polypeptide(L)'
;MGPYNYDCPASILDLLGPPGNEYAAQWRQHCRQRLALTTRRKPAPGDMLVLAEPLTFTDGQSERSFRVVKSGRKTILRRVSDGVGVKISKLMSRAWTIVPPPAAPSTS
;
A
#
# COMPACT_ATOMS: atom_id res chain seq x y z
N MET A 1 15.79 7.56 15.44
CA MET A 1 14.40 7.15 15.78
C MET A 1 13.59 8.40 16.12
N GLY A 2 12.39 8.57 15.55
CA GLY A 2 11.44 9.66 15.85
C GLY A 2 10.24 9.56 14.89
N PRO A 3 8.99 9.73 15.36
CA PRO A 3 7.83 9.06 14.77
C PRO A 3 7.38 9.69 13.44
N TYR A 4 7.29 8.85 12.40
CA TYR A 4 6.71 9.12 11.09
C TYR A 4 5.19 9.38 11.21
N ASN A 5 4.79 10.48 11.84
CA ASN A 5 3.39 10.88 12.00
C ASN A 5 2.92 11.73 10.79
N TYR A 6 2.97 11.14 9.60
CA TYR A 6 2.29 11.69 8.41
C TYR A 6 0.81 11.28 8.40
N ASP A 7 0.15 11.29 9.57
CA ASP A 7 -1.25 10.86 9.75
C ASP A 7 -2.24 12.02 9.59
N CYS A 8 -1.81 13.12 8.98
CA CYS A 8 -2.63 14.30 8.81
C CYS A 8 -3.78 14.00 7.83
N PRO A 9 -5.05 14.09 8.26
CA PRO A 9 -6.20 13.89 7.38
C PRO A 9 -6.37 15.07 6.41
N ALA A 10 -7.02 14.82 5.27
CA ALA A 10 -7.21 15.81 4.20
C ALA A 10 -7.84 17.12 4.71
N SER A 11 -8.78 17.04 5.64
CA SER A 11 -9.45 18.20 6.24
C SER A 11 -8.51 19.12 7.02
N ILE A 12 -7.49 18.57 7.69
CA ILE A 12 -6.48 19.40 8.38
C ILE A 12 -5.55 20.05 7.35
N LEU A 13 -5.16 19.33 6.28
CA LEU A 13 -4.33 19.89 5.21
C LEU A 13 -5.00 21.07 4.50
N ASP A 14 -6.32 21.03 4.33
CA ASP A 14 -7.11 22.07 3.68
C ASP A 14 -7.23 23.34 4.55
N LEU A 15 -7.29 23.16 5.88
CA LEU A 15 -7.32 24.24 6.86
C LEU A 15 -5.95 24.93 7.05
N LEU A 16 -4.86 24.32 6.59
CA LEU A 16 -3.53 24.90 6.69
C LEU A 16 -3.30 25.91 5.56
N GLY A 17 -3.24 27.20 5.89
CA GLY A 17 -2.82 28.28 4.99
C GLY A 17 -1.45 28.03 4.32
N PRO A 18 -0.98 28.87 3.39
CA PRO A 18 0.20 28.60 2.55
C PRO A 18 1.43 28.17 3.37
N PRO A 19 2.22 27.19 2.90
CA PRO A 19 3.36 26.68 3.65
C PRO A 19 4.42 27.78 3.80
N GLY A 20 4.78 28.11 5.05
CA GLY A 20 5.79 29.12 5.35
C GLY A 20 7.24 28.66 5.15
N ASN A 21 7.47 27.39 4.82
CA ASN A 21 8.79 26.83 4.52
C ASN A 21 8.71 25.58 3.62
N GLU A 22 9.84 25.22 3.02
CA GLU A 22 9.98 24.06 2.13
C GLU A 22 9.72 22.73 2.84
N TYR A 23 10.03 22.65 4.13
CA TYR A 23 9.77 21.46 4.94
C TYR A 23 8.27 21.18 5.10
N ALA A 24 7.46 22.21 5.37
CA ALA A 24 6.01 22.10 5.47
C ALA A 24 5.38 21.77 4.11
N ALA A 25 5.92 22.31 3.01
CA ALA A 25 5.49 21.95 1.67
C ALA A 25 5.71 20.45 1.40
N GLN A 26 6.92 19.95 1.68
CA GLN A 26 7.26 18.52 1.53
C GLN A 26 6.38 17.64 2.42
N TRP A 27 6.19 18.00 3.69
CA TRP A 27 5.32 17.25 4.60
C TRP A 27 3.87 17.16 4.09
N ARG A 28 3.31 18.28 3.58
CA ARG A 28 1.95 18.28 3.00
C ARG A 28 1.87 17.40 1.75
N GLN A 29 2.91 17.42 0.91
CA GLN A 29 2.97 16.55 -0.27
C GLN A 29 2.99 15.07 0.14
N HIS A 30 3.79 14.69 1.14
CA HIS A 30 3.78 13.33 1.69
C HIS A 30 2.42 12.92 2.28
N CYS A 31 1.74 13.81 2.99
CA CYS A 31 0.39 13.54 3.50
C CYS A 31 -0.64 13.38 2.38
N ARG A 32 -0.61 14.21 1.33
CA ARG A 32 -1.48 14.06 0.15
C ARG A 32 -1.21 12.76 -0.61
N GLN A 33 0.06 12.43 -0.81
CA GLN A 33 0.45 11.15 -1.39
C GLN A 33 -0.16 10.01 -0.59
N ARG A 34 0.02 9.99 0.73
CA ARG A 34 -0.57 8.98 1.62
C ARG A 34 -2.09 8.90 1.52
N LEU A 35 -2.79 10.04 1.50
CA LEU A 35 -4.26 10.09 1.37
C LEU A 35 -4.73 9.47 0.04
N ALA A 36 -4.01 9.70 -1.05
CA ALA A 36 -4.26 9.04 -2.33
C ALA A 36 -4.01 7.52 -2.25
N LEU A 37 -3.18 7.05 -1.31
CA LEU A 37 -2.98 5.61 -1.04
C LEU A 37 -4.11 5.02 -0.18
N THR A 38 -4.61 5.76 0.81
CA THR A 38 -5.60 5.27 1.77
C THR A 38 -7.04 5.35 1.27
N THR A 39 -7.34 6.22 0.30
CA THR A 39 -8.65 6.34 -0.35
C THR A 39 -8.96 5.19 -1.32
N ARG A 40 -7.99 4.29 -1.55
CA ARG A 40 -8.14 3.15 -2.44
C ARG A 40 -9.17 2.15 -1.92
N ARG A 41 -9.86 1.47 -2.85
CA ARG A 41 -10.71 0.32 -2.54
C ARG A 41 -9.89 -0.71 -1.75
N LYS A 42 -10.51 -1.29 -0.72
CA LYS A 42 -9.90 -2.40 0.04
C LYS A 42 -9.68 -3.60 -0.89
N PRO A 43 -8.50 -4.24 -0.83
CA PRO A 43 -8.23 -5.43 -1.64
C PRO A 43 -9.18 -6.56 -1.28
N ALA A 44 -9.77 -7.18 -2.30
CA ALA A 44 -10.70 -8.29 -2.17
C ALA A 44 -10.00 -9.63 -2.48
N PRO A 45 -10.49 -10.76 -1.94
CA PRO A 45 -9.98 -12.07 -2.33
C PRO A 45 -10.02 -12.27 -3.86
N GLY A 46 -8.90 -12.68 -4.44
CA GLY A 46 -8.70 -12.80 -5.89
C GLY A 46 -7.88 -11.68 -6.51
N ASP A 47 -7.81 -10.51 -5.86
CA ASP A 47 -7.00 -9.38 -6.32
C ASP A 47 -5.49 -9.69 -6.19
N MET A 48 -4.70 -9.13 -7.11
CA MET A 48 -3.25 -9.11 -6.99
C MET A 48 -2.81 -7.70 -6.61
N LEU A 49 -1.92 -7.62 -5.64
CA LEU A 49 -1.51 -6.40 -4.98
C LEU A 49 -0.01 -6.25 -5.19
N VAL A 50 0.38 -5.19 -5.88
CA VAL A 50 1.79 -4.91 -6.21
C VAL A 50 2.21 -3.65 -5.47
N LEU A 51 3.26 -3.77 -4.68
CA LEU A 51 3.89 -2.64 -4.00
C LEU A 51 4.82 -1.90 -4.97
N ALA A 52 4.84 -0.58 -4.88
CA ALA A 52 5.76 0.25 -5.65
C ALA A 52 7.22 -0.02 -5.22
N GLU A 53 7.44 -0.20 -3.91
CA GLU A 53 8.74 -0.55 -3.33
C GLU A 53 8.75 -2.00 -2.85
N PRO A 54 9.79 -2.79 -3.17
CA PRO A 54 9.91 -4.16 -2.66
C PRO A 54 10.08 -4.19 -1.14
N LEU A 55 9.44 -5.16 -0.50
CA LEU A 55 9.58 -5.40 0.93
C LEU A 55 10.53 -6.55 1.18
N THR A 56 11.58 -6.28 1.94
CA THR A 56 12.43 -7.32 2.51
C THR A 56 11.72 -7.91 3.73
N PHE A 57 11.43 -9.21 3.67
CA PHE A 57 10.85 -9.98 4.76
C PHE A 57 11.95 -10.51 5.68
N THR A 58 11.57 -10.96 6.88
CA THR A 58 12.50 -11.53 7.87
C THR A 58 13.31 -12.70 7.32
N ASP A 59 12.77 -13.44 6.35
CA ASP A 59 13.45 -14.52 5.63
C ASP A 59 14.51 -14.03 4.61
N GLY A 60 14.83 -12.73 4.56
CA GLY A 60 15.78 -12.14 3.60
C GLY A 60 15.22 -11.96 2.19
N GLN A 61 14.06 -12.56 1.89
CA GLN A 61 13.40 -12.45 0.60
C GLN A 61 12.78 -11.06 0.41
N SER A 62 13.05 -10.45 -0.75
CA SER A 62 12.43 -9.20 -1.15
C SER A 62 11.29 -9.46 -2.13
N GLU A 63 10.07 -9.09 -1.75
CA GLU A 63 8.87 -9.31 -2.58
C GLU A 63 8.02 -8.05 -2.62
N ARG A 64 7.46 -7.77 -3.81
CA ARG A 64 6.53 -6.66 -4.03
C ARG A 64 5.16 -7.12 -4.49
N SER A 65 5.05 -8.36 -4.98
CA SER A 65 3.83 -8.91 -5.56
C SER A 65 3.15 -9.87 -4.59
N PHE A 66 1.88 -9.61 -4.28
CA PHE A 66 1.11 -10.37 -3.33
C PHE A 66 -0.26 -10.70 -3.89
N ARG A 67 -0.73 -11.94 -3.74
CA ARG A 67 -2.09 -12.34 -4.04
C ARG A 67 -2.95 -12.25 -2.79
N VAL A 68 -4.10 -11.62 -2.92
CA VAL A 68 -5.08 -11.50 -1.85
C VAL A 68 -5.92 -12.77 -1.86
N VAL A 69 -5.84 -13.57 -0.79
CA VAL A 69 -6.60 -14.82 -0.67
C VAL A 69 -7.46 -14.83 0.58
N LYS A 70 -8.62 -15.48 0.51
CA LYS A 70 -9.48 -15.67 1.68
C LYS A 70 -8.95 -16.84 2.50
N SER A 71 -8.75 -16.62 3.79
CA SER A 71 -8.41 -17.64 4.78
C SER A 71 -9.47 -17.63 5.88
N GLY A 72 -10.45 -18.51 5.75
CA GLY A 72 -11.63 -18.55 6.62
C GLY A 72 -12.42 -17.22 6.61
N ARG A 73 -12.52 -16.58 7.78
CA ARG A 73 -13.19 -15.27 7.95
C ARG A 73 -12.30 -14.06 7.64
N LYS A 74 -11.00 -14.27 7.41
CA LYS A 74 -10.02 -13.19 7.19
C LYS A 74 -9.48 -13.24 5.77
N THR A 75 -8.93 -12.11 5.33
CA THR A 75 -8.19 -12.02 4.08
C THR A 75 -6.69 -11.98 4.42
N ILE A 76 -5.89 -12.81 3.75
CA ILE A 76 -4.44 -12.85 3.91
C ILE A 76 -3.76 -12.52 2.57
N LEU A 77 -2.54 -12.01 2.64
CA LEU A 77 -1.70 -11.80 1.47
C LEU A 77 -0.77 -13.01 1.33
N ARG A 78 -0.69 -13.60 0.14
CA ARG A 78 0.30 -14.62 -0.23
C ARG A 78 1.33 -14.01 -1.15
N ARG A 79 2.62 -14.24 -0.91
CA ARG A 79 3.68 -13.88 -1.86
C ARG A 79 3.46 -14.58 -3.19
N VAL A 80 3.66 -13.87 -4.29
CA VAL A 80 3.55 -14.48 -5.62
C VAL A 80 4.74 -15.41 -5.91
N SER A 81 5.94 -15.10 -5.39
CA SER A 81 7.13 -15.93 -5.59
C SER A 81 7.00 -17.34 -5.00
N ASP A 82 6.76 -17.45 -3.68
CA ASP A 82 6.78 -18.75 -2.98
C ASP A 82 5.41 -19.21 -2.49
N GLY A 83 4.37 -18.39 -2.66
CA GLY A 83 3.03 -18.72 -2.16
C GLY A 83 2.88 -18.63 -0.64
N VAL A 84 3.90 -18.22 0.11
CA VAL A 84 3.83 -18.10 1.58
C VAL A 84 2.89 -16.97 2.00
N GLY A 85 2.02 -17.24 2.98
CA GLY A 85 1.15 -16.25 3.61
C GLY A 85 1.95 -15.27 4.46
N VAL A 86 1.89 -13.99 4.14
CA VAL A 86 2.63 -12.94 4.84
C VAL A 86 1.70 -11.85 5.35
N LYS A 87 2.12 -11.19 6.43
CA LYS A 87 1.44 -10.03 6.99
C LYS A 87 2.27 -8.78 6.70
N ILE A 88 1.75 -7.89 5.86
CA ILE A 88 2.37 -6.60 5.60
C ILE A 88 1.86 -5.59 6.63
N SER A 89 2.73 -5.20 7.58
CA SER A 89 2.42 -4.15 8.54
C SER A 89 2.20 -2.81 7.84
N LYS A 90 1.16 -2.10 8.29
CA LYS A 90 0.74 -0.79 7.74
C LYS A 90 0.55 -0.81 6.21
N LEU A 91 -0.01 -1.87 5.66
CA LEU A 91 -0.29 -1.98 4.21
C LEU A 91 -0.96 -0.71 3.66
N MET A 92 -2.01 -0.21 4.32
CA MET A 92 -2.73 1.01 3.90
C MET A 92 -1.89 2.28 3.87
N SER A 93 -0.76 2.34 4.59
CA SER A 93 0.15 3.49 4.56
C SER A 93 1.26 3.33 3.52
N ARG A 94 1.25 2.26 2.71
CA ARG A 94 2.25 1.98 1.68
C ARG A 94 1.68 2.20 0.29
N ALA A 95 2.56 2.51 -0.66
CA ALA A 95 2.18 2.66 -2.04
C ALA A 95 2.04 1.29 -2.70
N TRP A 96 0.83 0.76 -2.72
CA TRP A 96 0.48 -0.45 -3.47
C TRP A 96 -0.67 -0.22 -4.44
N THR A 97 -0.69 -0.98 -5.53
CA THR A 97 -1.75 -0.95 -6.53
C THR A 97 -2.38 -2.32 -6.66
N ILE A 98 -3.70 -2.37 -6.86
CA ILE A 98 -4.37 -3.61 -7.25
C ILE A 98 -4.15 -3.73 -8.76
N VAL A 99 -3.44 -4.77 -9.16
CA VAL A 99 -3.35 -5.18 -10.55
C VAL A 99 -4.36 -6.29 -10.79
N PRO A 100 -5.15 -6.24 -11.87
CA PRO A 100 -5.94 -7.40 -12.25
C PRO A 100 -4.98 -8.58 -12.45
N PRO A 101 -5.38 -9.82 -12.08
CA PRO A 101 -4.61 -10.98 -12.48
C PRO A 101 -4.40 -10.91 -14.00
N PRO A 102 -3.20 -11.22 -14.54
CA PRO A 102 -2.99 -11.20 -15.96
C PRO A 102 -4.10 -12.05 -16.58
N ALA A 103 -4.97 -11.40 -17.36
CA ALA A 103 -6.05 -12.09 -18.04
C ALA A 103 -5.40 -13.26 -18.77
N ALA A 104 -5.82 -14.49 -18.44
CA ALA A 104 -5.41 -15.65 -19.21
C ALA A 104 -5.58 -15.28 -20.69
N PRO A 105 -4.58 -15.53 -21.56
CA PRO A 105 -4.65 -15.09 -22.94
C PRO A 105 -5.94 -15.66 -23.52
N SER A 106 -6.89 -14.77 -23.84
CA SER A 106 -8.14 -15.11 -24.48
C SER A 106 -7.78 -15.83 -25.77
N THR A 107 -7.85 -17.15 -25.76
CA THR A 107 -7.68 -17.95 -26.98
C THR A 107 -8.86 -17.59 -27.88
N SER A 108 -8.59 -16.82 -28.93
CA SER A 108 -9.51 -16.63 -30.07
C SER A 108 -9.39 -17.80 -31.03
#